data_AF-A0A2H0HGM9-F1
#
_entry.id   AF-A0A2H0HGM9-F1
#
_cell.length_a   1.000
_cell.length_b   1.000
_cell.length_c   1.000
_cell.angle_alpha   90.00
_cell.angle_beta   90.00
_cell.angle_gamma   90.00
#
_symmetry.space_group_name_H-M   'P 1'
#
loop_
_entity.id
_entity.type
_entity.pdbx_description
1 polymer ?
#
loop_
_entity_poly.entity_id
_entity_poly.type
_entity_poly.pdbx_seq_one_letter_code
_entity_poly.pdbx_strand_id
1 'polypeptide(L)'
;MAYYNWTKILNTKSDKELVEFFRNSHLDTDAKLAALDEMECRKIASKVLTSHYKELYNHWSQQKIDNNKITFREISLKYSPHAIFFVSFIIFFQFLGSRYYSVDNFLLPQLVIFLTIGVVLIFNSRIKIRKIQEKRKKVNENIDQIILKIKTHSHEPQR
;
A
#
# COMPACT_ATOMS: atom_id res chain seq x y z
N MET A 1 17.06 11.68 -3.77
CA MET A 1 16.77 12.13 -2.40
C MET A 1 17.96 12.96 -1.94
N ALA A 2 17.75 14.25 -1.65
CA ALA A 2 18.79 15.03 -0.99
C ALA A 2 19.01 14.42 0.40
N TYR A 3 20.22 13.94 0.68
CA TYR A 3 20.58 13.37 1.97
C TYR A 3 20.68 14.53 2.97
N TYR A 4 19.53 14.90 3.57
CA TYR A 4 19.53 15.90 4.63
C TYR A 4 20.35 15.36 5.80
N ASN A 5 21.37 16.11 6.22
CA ASN A 5 22.19 15.75 7.37
C ASN A 5 21.44 16.12 8.65
N TRP A 6 20.40 15.34 8.96
CA TRP A 6 19.56 15.52 10.14
C TRP A 6 20.39 15.55 11.42
N THR A 7 21.44 14.74 11.49
CA THR A 7 22.37 14.67 12.63
C THR A 7 22.98 16.05 12.94
N LYS A 8 23.46 16.79 11.94
CA LYS A 8 24.00 18.15 12.15
C LYS A 8 22.96 19.14 12.69
N ILE A 9 21.71 19.03 12.23
CA ILE A 9 20.62 19.92 12.65
C ILE A 9 20.20 19.58 14.09
N LEU A 10 20.05 18.29 14.38
CA LEU A 10 19.60 17.78 15.67
C LEU A 10 20.63 18.00 16.78
N ASN A 11 21.93 17.95 16.45
CA ASN A 11 23.02 18.26 17.40
C ASN A 11 22.90 19.66 18.01
N THR A 12 22.34 20.62 17.28
CA THR A 12 22.19 22.01 17.75
C THR A 12 20.94 22.25 18.61
N LYS A 13 20.02 21.29 18.67
CA LYS A 13 18.78 21.40 19.46
C LYS A 13 19.01 20.99 20.91
N SER A 14 18.29 21.60 21.83
CA SER A 14 18.18 21.15 23.23
C SER A 14 17.32 19.89 23.37
N ASP A 15 17.38 19.22 24.51
CA ASP A 15 16.63 17.98 24.76
C ASP A 15 15.11 18.19 24.66
N LYS A 16 14.61 19.36 25.10
CA LYS A 16 13.19 19.72 24.94
C LYS A 16 12.82 19.91 23.48
N GLU A 17 13.66 20.59 22.71
CA GLU A 17 13.45 20.83 21.28
C GLU A 17 13.56 19.54 20.45
N LEU A 18 14.37 18.56 20.88
CA LEU A 18 14.43 17.23 20.26
C LEU A 18 13.11 16.49 20.44
N VAL A 19 12.55 16.49 21.66
CA VAL A 19 11.27 15.83 21.95
C VAL A 19 10.13 16.51 21.19
N GLU A 20 10.13 17.83 21.14
CA GLU A 20 9.13 18.60 20.39
C GLU A 20 9.28 18.41 18.87
N PHE A 21 10.52 18.33 18.37
CA PHE A 21 10.80 17.95 16.99
C PHE A 21 10.22 16.58 16.67
N PHE A 22 10.48 15.55 17.48
CA PHE A 22 9.92 14.22 17.28
C PHE A 22 8.38 14.19 17.22
N ARG A 23 7.73 14.97 18.10
CA ARG A 23 6.26 15.07 18.17
C ARG A 23 5.65 15.80 16.98
N ASN A 24 6.44 16.50 16.17
CA ASN A 24 5.93 17.17 14.99
C ASN A 24 5.40 16.15 13.98
N SER A 25 4.12 16.27 13.62
CA SER A 25 3.42 15.35 12.72
C SER A 25 3.88 15.46 11.26
N HIS A 26 4.54 16.56 10.89
CA HIS A 26 4.94 16.85 9.50
C HIS A 26 6.31 16.31 9.08
N LEU A 27 7.05 15.68 10.00
CA LEU A 27 8.40 15.22 9.72
C LEU A 27 8.43 13.83 9.10
N ASP A 28 9.35 13.66 8.14
CA ASP A 28 9.69 12.38 7.52
C ASP A 28 10.23 11.38 8.56
N THR A 29 10.06 10.09 8.25
CA THR A 29 10.48 8.98 9.11
C THR A 29 11.96 9.02 9.45
N ASP A 30 12.80 9.34 8.47
CA ASP A 30 14.26 9.41 8.66
C ASP A 30 14.64 10.53 9.63
N ALA A 31 13.88 11.63 9.65
CA ALA A 31 14.07 12.71 10.61
C ALA A 31 13.64 12.30 12.03
N LYS A 32 12.54 11.55 12.16
CA LYS A 32 12.06 11.03 13.46
C LYS A 32 12.98 9.96 14.03
N LEU A 33 13.53 9.09 13.18
CA LEU A 33 14.53 8.10 13.56
C LEU A 33 15.84 8.79 13.98
N ALA A 34 16.35 9.73 13.20
CA ALA A 34 17.55 10.48 13.56
C ALA A 34 17.38 11.26 14.88
N ALA A 35 16.18 11.78 15.16
CA ALA A 35 15.87 12.42 16.43
C ALA A 35 15.89 11.42 17.59
N LEU A 36 15.36 10.21 17.40
CA LEU A 36 15.44 9.14 18.42
C LEU A 36 16.88 8.70 18.68
N ASP A 37 17.68 8.51 17.63
CA ASP A 37 19.09 8.14 17.75
C ASP A 37 19.89 9.20 18.53
N GLU A 38 19.61 10.48 18.29
CA GLU A 38 20.24 11.59 19.01
C GLU A 38 19.77 11.66 20.47
N MET A 39 18.48 11.42 20.75
CA MET A 39 17.97 11.33 22.12
C MET A 39 18.61 10.18 22.90
N GLU A 40 18.86 9.06 22.22
CA GLU A 40 19.52 7.88 22.77
C GLU A 40 21.00 8.16 23.07
N CYS A 41 21.71 8.79 22.13
CA CYS A 41 23.09 9.26 22.29
C CYS A 41 23.24 10.22 23.48
N ARG A 42 22.24 11.07 23.73
CA ARG A 42 22.18 12.00 24.88
C ARG A 42 21.69 11.36 26.19
N LYS A 43 21.35 10.08 26.18
CA LYS A 43 20.84 9.32 27.34
C LYS A 43 19.60 9.97 27.97
N ILE A 44 18.72 10.53 27.14
CA ILE A 44 17.40 11.02 27.59
C ILE A 44 16.64 9.84 28.21
N ALA A 45 15.87 10.11 29.27
CA ALA A 45 15.25 9.09 30.11
C ALA A 45 14.63 7.92 29.32
N SER A 46 15.08 6.69 29.62
CA SER A 46 14.72 5.48 28.87
C SER A 46 13.22 5.26 28.71
N LYS A 47 12.42 5.63 29.72
CA LYS A 47 10.96 5.52 29.70
C LYS A 47 10.31 6.38 28.61
N VAL A 48 10.86 7.57 28.34
CA VAL A 48 10.39 8.48 27.28
C VAL A 48 10.78 7.92 25.91
N LEU A 49 12.02 7.42 25.79
CA LEU A 49 12.54 6.80 24.57
C LEU A 49 11.72 5.56 24.16
N THR A 50 11.46 4.63 25.10
CA THR A 50 10.65 3.43 24.84
C THR A 50 9.22 3.79 24.42
N SER A 51 8.64 4.83 25.02
CA SER A 51 7.31 5.31 24.64
C SER A 51 7.28 5.80 23.19
N HIS A 52 8.28 6.58 22.77
CA HIS A 52 8.36 7.12 21.42
C HIS A 52 8.67 6.05 20.37
N TYR A 53 9.52 5.07 20.67
CA TYR A 53 9.71 3.90 19.80
C TYR A 53 8.41 3.11 19.61
N LYS A 54 7.65 2.90 20.69
CA LYS A 54 6.36 2.18 20.65
C LYS A 54 5.32 2.95 19.82
N GLU A 55 5.27 4.27 19.95
CA GLU A 55 4.39 5.14 19.17
C GLU A 55 4.73 5.06 17.66
N LEU A 56 6.01 5.15 17.32
CA LEU A 56 6.48 5.02 15.93
C LEU A 56 6.13 3.63 15.37
N TYR A 57 6.40 2.58 16.15
CA TYR A 57 6.06 1.20 15.77
C TYR A 57 4.56 1.03 15.49
N ASN A 58 3.72 1.53 16.40
CA ASN A 58 2.26 1.44 16.24
C ASN A 58 1.78 2.18 14.99
N HIS A 59 2.29 3.38 14.75
CA HIS A 59 1.97 4.17 13.55
C HIS A 59 2.30 3.40 12.26
N TRP A 60 3.53 2.87 12.15
CA TRP A 60 3.97 2.14 10.95
C TRP A 60 3.27 0.79 10.78
N SER A 61 3.00 0.09 11.88
CA SER A 61 2.22 -1.14 11.88
C SER A 61 0.79 -0.88 11.37
N GLN A 62 0.15 0.17 11.86
CA GLN A 62 -1.18 0.57 11.40
C GLN A 62 -1.18 0.97 9.93
N GLN A 63 -0.18 1.74 9.49
CA GLN A 63 -0.01 2.11 8.08
C GLN A 63 0.20 0.88 7.17
N LYS A 64 0.89 -0.16 7.64
CA LYS A 64 1.02 -1.44 6.93
C LYS A 64 -0.35 -2.12 6.77
N ILE A 65 -1.14 -2.15 7.84
CA ILE A 65 -2.49 -2.72 7.82
C ILE A 65 -3.36 -1.97 6.81
N ASP A 66 -3.35 -0.64 6.87
CA ASP A 66 -4.16 0.20 5.98
C ASP A 66 -3.73 0.09 4.52
N ASN A 67 -2.42 0.05 4.25
CA ASN A 67 -1.90 -0.21 2.90
C ASN A 67 -2.26 -1.61 2.38
N ASN A 68 -2.45 -2.60 3.27
CA ASN A 68 -2.86 -3.94 2.89
C ASN A 68 -4.36 -4.13 2.69
N LYS A 69 -5.19 -3.18 3.11
CA LYS A 69 -6.64 -3.25 2.87
C LYS A 69 -6.94 -3.27 1.38
N ILE A 70 -7.83 -4.17 0.98
CA ILE A 70 -8.32 -4.24 -0.39
C ILE A 70 -9.28 -3.07 -0.61
N THR A 71 -9.06 -2.29 -1.65
CA THR A 71 -9.91 -1.15 -1.96
C THR A 71 -11.15 -1.57 -2.77
N PHE A 72 -12.27 -0.84 -2.62
CA PHE A 72 -13.46 -1.05 -3.46
C PHE A 72 -13.13 -0.98 -4.97
N ARG A 73 -12.16 -0.14 -5.34
CA ARG A 73 -11.64 -0.04 -6.71
C ARG A 73 -10.98 -1.34 -7.19
N GLU A 74 -10.20 -2.01 -6.35
CA GLU A 74 -9.60 -3.32 -6.66
C GLU A 74 -10.67 -4.41 -6.81
N ILE A 75 -11.68 -4.39 -5.94
CA ILE A 75 -12.84 -5.29 -6.02
C ILE A 75 -13.55 -5.08 -7.36
N SER A 76 -13.93 -3.83 -7.68
CA SER A 76 -14.59 -3.49 -8.94
C SER A 76 -13.77 -3.90 -10.17
N LEU A 77 -12.45 -3.65 -10.18
CA LEU A 77 -11.55 -4.08 -11.26
C LEU A 77 -11.51 -5.60 -11.42
N LYS A 78 -11.55 -6.35 -10.32
CA LYS A 78 -11.51 -7.82 -10.35
C LYS A 78 -12.82 -8.41 -10.88
N TYR A 79 -13.97 -7.86 -10.49
CA TYR A 79 -15.28 -8.43 -10.80
C TYR A 79 -15.94 -7.84 -12.06
N SER A 80 -15.55 -6.65 -12.52
CA SER A 80 -16.13 -6.05 -13.74
C SER A 80 -16.03 -6.91 -15.00
N PRO A 81 -14.95 -7.67 -15.25
CA PRO A 81 -14.92 -8.55 -16.41
C PRO A 81 -15.92 -9.71 -16.28
N HIS A 82 -16.13 -10.22 -15.06
CA HIS A 82 -17.06 -11.33 -14.80
C HIS A 82 -18.52 -10.94 -15.09
N ALA A 83 -18.90 -9.69 -14.79
CA ALA A 83 -20.21 -9.16 -15.15
C ALA A 83 -20.44 -9.16 -16.67
N ILE A 84 -19.40 -8.82 -17.45
CA ILE A 84 -19.47 -8.81 -18.92
C ILE A 84 -19.54 -10.23 -19.48
N PHE A 85 -18.82 -11.19 -18.90
CA PHE A 85 -18.97 -12.60 -19.24
C PHE A 85 -20.37 -13.14 -18.89
N PHE A 86 -20.94 -12.72 -17.75
CA PHE A 86 -22.30 -13.09 -17.37
C PHE A 86 -23.34 -12.57 -18.38
N VAL A 87 -23.22 -11.31 -18.82
CA VAL A 87 -24.07 -10.76 -19.90
C VAL A 87 -23.86 -11.52 -21.22
N SER A 88 -22.60 -11.83 -21.57
CA SER A 88 -22.29 -12.65 -22.76
C SER A 88 -22.98 -14.02 -22.70
N PHE A 89 -23.02 -14.63 -21.51
CA PHE A 89 -23.62 -15.94 -21.28
C PHE A 89 -25.16 -15.91 -21.39
N ILE A 90 -25.81 -14.83 -20.96
CA ILE A 90 -27.25 -14.62 -21.18
C ILE A 90 -27.54 -14.52 -22.68
N ILE A 91 -26.77 -13.70 -23.41
CA ILE A 91 -26.92 -13.54 -24.87
C ILE A 91 -26.68 -14.89 -25.58
N PHE A 92 -25.71 -15.68 -25.11
CA PHE A 92 -25.44 -17.02 -25.64
C PHE A 92 -26.65 -17.96 -25.52
N PHE A 93 -27.29 -18.01 -24.34
CA PHE A 93 -28.48 -18.84 -24.16
C PHE A 93 -29.68 -18.36 -24.98
N GLN A 94 -29.84 -17.05 -25.13
CA GLN A 94 -30.87 -16.49 -26.01
C GLN A 94 -30.62 -16.86 -27.48
N PHE A 95 -29.35 -16.87 -27.90
CA PHE A 95 -28.95 -17.32 -29.24
C PHE A 95 -29.27 -18.81 -29.45
N LEU A 96 -28.92 -19.69 -28.50
CA LEU A 96 -29.24 -21.13 -28.54
C LEU A 96 -30.75 -21.42 -28.54
N GLY A 97 -31.55 -20.58 -27.87
CA GLY A 97 -33.01 -20.70 -27.85
C GLY A 97 -33.69 -20.24 -29.15
N SER A 98 -32.97 -19.56 -30.05
CA SER A 98 -33.53 -19.07 -31.31
C SER A 98 -33.58 -20.17 -32.38
N ARG A 99 -34.72 -20.33 -33.05
CA ARG A 99 -34.90 -21.33 -34.12
C ARG A 99 -34.20 -20.98 -35.44
N TYR A 100 -33.65 -19.77 -35.55
CA TYR A 100 -32.99 -19.25 -36.75
C TYR A 100 -31.53 -18.91 -36.45
N TYR A 101 -30.66 -19.90 -36.62
CA TYR A 101 -29.21 -19.73 -36.62
C TYR A 101 -28.75 -19.16 -37.96
N SER A 102 -29.02 -17.89 -38.23
CA SER A 102 -28.44 -17.19 -39.39
C SER A 102 -27.36 -16.22 -38.94
N VAL A 103 -26.41 -15.92 -39.84
CA VAL A 103 -25.37 -14.91 -39.61
C VAL A 103 -25.96 -13.50 -39.51
N ASP A 104 -27.17 -13.29 -40.06
CA ASP A 104 -27.97 -12.06 -39.92
C ASP A 104 -28.67 -11.95 -38.56
N ASN A 105 -28.55 -12.97 -37.70
CA ASN A 105 -29.10 -12.92 -36.36
C ASN A 105 -28.28 -11.94 -35.51
N PHE A 106 -28.90 -10.81 -35.20
CA PHE A 106 -28.34 -9.68 -34.42
C PHE A 106 -27.63 -10.09 -33.12
N LEU A 107 -27.98 -11.26 -32.55
CA LEU A 107 -27.38 -11.82 -31.34
C LEU A 107 -25.94 -12.32 -31.54
N LEU A 108 -25.57 -12.79 -32.73
CA LEU A 108 -24.23 -13.34 -33.00
C LEU A 108 -23.13 -12.26 -32.96
N PRO A 109 -23.26 -11.10 -33.64
CA PRO A 109 -22.29 -10.00 -33.50
C PRO A 109 -22.19 -9.47 -32.06
N GLN A 110 -23.31 -9.38 -31.34
CA GLN A 110 -23.32 -8.94 -29.94
C GLN A 110 -22.51 -9.89 -29.06
N LEU A 111 -22.71 -11.20 -29.20
CA LEU A 111 -21.96 -12.20 -28.46
C LEU A 111 -20.45 -12.08 -28.70
N VAL A 112 -20.04 -11.90 -29.96
CA VAL A 112 -18.62 -11.71 -30.33
C VAL A 112 -18.05 -10.43 -29.70
N ILE A 113 -18.80 -9.32 -29.73
CA ILE A 113 -18.37 -8.04 -29.12
C ILE A 113 -18.20 -8.19 -27.60
N PHE A 114 -19.19 -8.74 -26.89
CA PHE A 114 -19.13 -8.88 -25.44
C PHE A 114 -18.02 -9.85 -24.99
N LEU A 115 -17.79 -10.95 -25.72
CA LEU A 115 -16.67 -11.84 -25.46
C LEU A 115 -15.31 -11.13 -25.66
N THR A 116 -15.17 -10.38 -26.77
CA THR A 116 -13.94 -9.65 -27.08
C THR A 116 -13.64 -8.58 -26.01
N ILE A 117 -14.64 -7.77 -25.66
CA ILE A 117 -14.53 -6.76 -24.59
C ILE A 117 -14.22 -7.42 -23.24
N GLY A 118 -14.87 -8.55 -22.93
CA GLY A 118 -14.63 -9.32 -21.71
C GLY A 118 -13.17 -9.78 -21.59
N VAL A 119 -12.61 -10.36 -22.65
CA VAL A 119 -11.20 -10.80 -22.69
C VAL A 119 -10.24 -9.63 -22.48
N VAL A 120 -10.46 -8.51 -23.19
CA VAL A 120 -9.64 -7.30 -23.06
C VAL A 120 -9.69 -6.75 -21.64
N LEU A 121 -10.86 -6.75 -21.00
CA LEU A 121 -11.03 -6.28 -19.63
C LEU A 121 -10.40 -7.20 -18.59
N ILE A 122 -10.41 -8.52 -18.79
CA ILE A 122 -9.66 -9.47 -17.94
C ILE A 122 -8.17 -9.14 -18.00
N PHE A 123 -7.62 -8.97 -19.20
CA PHE A 123 -6.19 -8.73 -19.35
C PHE A 123 -5.78 -7.40 -18.71
N ASN A 124 -6.55 -6.35 -18.98
CA ASN A 124 -6.34 -5.03 -18.39
C ASN A 124 -6.52 -5.01 -16.87
N SER A 125 -7.52 -5.70 -16.32
CA SER A 125 -7.74 -5.77 -14.88
C SER A 125 -6.60 -6.51 -14.18
N ARG A 126 -6.15 -7.65 -14.73
CA ARG A 126 -5.00 -8.40 -14.21
C ARG A 126 -3.73 -7.55 -14.18
N ILE A 127 -3.43 -6.81 -15.25
CA ILE A 127 -2.27 -5.91 -15.29
C ILE A 127 -2.39 -4.82 -14.24
N LYS A 128 -3.56 -4.16 -14.12
CA LYS A 128 -3.77 -3.07 -13.15
C LYS A 128 -3.67 -3.59 -11.72
N ILE A 129 -4.28 -4.74 -11.41
CA ILE A 129 -4.21 -5.38 -10.09
C ILE A 129 -2.76 -5.75 -9.76
N ARG A 130 -2.04 -6.35 -10.71
CA ARG A 130 -0.61 -6.70 -10.53
C ARG A 130 0.23 -5.47 -10.22
N LYS A 131 0.05 -4.36 -10.95
CA LYS A 131 0.75 -3.10 -10.68
C LYS A 131 0.43 -2.54 -9.28
N ILE A 132 -0.82 -2.64 -8.83
CA ILE A 132 -1.22 -2.22 -7.48
C ILE A 132 -0.53 -3.09 -6.43
N GLN A 133 -0.53 -4.42 -6.63
CA GLN A 133 0.13 -5.37 -5.73
C GLN A 133 1.65 -5.17 -5.68
N GLU A 134 2.31 -4.93 -6.82
CA GLU A 134 3.75 -4.65 -6.88
C GLU A 134 4.11 -3.34 -6.15
N LYS A 135 3.32 -2.28 -6.33
CA LYS A 135 3.50 -1.03 -5.58
C LYS A 135 3.31 -1.25 -4.07
N ARG A 136 2.26 -1.96 -3.68
CA ARG A 136 1.98 -2.29 -2.28
C ARG A 136 3.08 -3.13 -1.67
N LYS A 137 3.61 -4.12 -2.41
CA LYS A 137 4.74 -4.94 -1.98
C LYS A 137 5.98 -4.09 -1.68
N LYS A 138 6.37 -3.18 -2.59
CA LYS A 138 7.51 -2.27 -2.36
C LYS A 138 7.31 -1.37 -1.14
N VAL A 139 6.12 -0.82 -0.97
CA VAL A 139 5.81 0.02 0.19
C VAL A 139 5.88 -0.80 1.47
N ASN A 140 5.33 -2.01 1.49
CA ASN A 140 5.39 -2.88 2.65
C ASN A 140 6.81 -3.34 2.97
N GLU A 141 7.64 -3.63 1.98
CA GLU A 141 9.06 -3.95 2.16
C GLU A 141 9.81 -2.78 2.81
N ASN A 142 9.54 -1.53 2.39
CA ASN A 142 10.12 -0.35 3.02
C ASN A 142 9.63 -0.18 4.47
N ILE A 143 8.33 -0.39 4.73
CA ILE A 143 7.78 -0.34 6.09
C ILE A 143 8.40 -1.44 6.96
N ASP A 144 8.61 -2.64 6.42
CA ASP A 144 9.24 -3.75 7.14
C ASP A 144 10.71 -3.46 7.46
N GLN A 145 11.45 -2.79 6.58
CA GLN A 145 12.80 -2.31 6.87
C GLN A 145 12.81 -1.25 7.98
N ILE A 146 11.85 -0.32 7.97
CA ILE A 146 11.72 0.70 9.03
C ILE A 146 11.37 0.03 10.37
N ILE A 147 10.42 -0.89 10.38
CA ILE A 147 10.04 -1.65 11.58
C ILE A 147 11.22 -2.47 12.10
N LEU A 148 12.00 -3.11 11.21
CA LEU A 148 13.20 -3.84 11.59
C LEU A 148 14.23 -2.91 12.24
N LYS A 149 14.48 -1.73 11.67
CA LYS A 149 15.36 -0.71 12.26
C LYS A 149 14.88 -0.29 13.64
N ILE A 150 13.59 -0.02 13.81
CA ILE A 150 13.02 0.31 15.13
C ILE A 150 13.25 -0.83 16.12
N LYS A 151 13.03 -2.08 15.69
CA LYS A 151 13.23 -3.26 16.53
C LYS A 151 14.68 -3.45 16.94
N THR A 152 15.64 -3.30 16.03
CA THR A 152 17.06 -3.42 16.35
C THR A 152 17.52 -2.34 17.32
N HIS A 153 17.08 -1.09 17.12
CA HIS A 153 17.42 0.01 18.04
C HIS A 153 16.73 -0.16 19.41
N SER A 154 15.52 -0.74 19.45
CA SER A 154 14.85 -1.04 20.73
C SER A 154 15.44 -2.23 21.52
N HIS A 155 16.29 -3.04 20.89
CA HIS A 155 16.82 -4.28 21.46
C HIS A 155 18.33 -4.32 21.66
N GLU A 156 19.10 -3.32 21.23
CA GLU A 156 20.51 -3.26 21.63
C GLU A 156 20.61 -2.98 23.15
N PRO A 157 21.08 -3.94 23.96
CA PRO A 157 21.40 -3.65 25.33
C PRO A 157 22.65 -2.77 25.34
N GLN A 158 22.53 -1.63 26.00
CA GLN A 158 23.61 -0.71 26.36
C GLN A 158 24.89 -1.49 26.68
N ARG A 159 25.92 -1.33 25.83
CA ARG A 159 27.31 -1.62 26.17
C ARG A 159 27.98 -0.36 26.72
#